data_AF-A0A1J3ITF7-F1
#
_entry.id   AF-A0A1J3ITF7-F1
#
_cell.length_a   1.000
_cell.length_b   1.000
_cell.length_c   1.000
_cell.angle_alpha   90.00
_cell.angle_beta   90.00
_cell.angle_gamma   90.00
#
_symmetry.space_group_name_H-M   'P 1'
#
loop_
_entity.id
_entity.type
_entity.pdbx_description
1 polymer ?
#
loop_
_entity_poly.entity_id
_entity_poly.type
_entity_poly.pdbx_seq_one_letter_code
_entity_poly.pdbx_strand_id
1 'polypeptide(L)'
;MDFWDRLCSSLAVRKVSVMDVSRKYGMDYRLLYGITKGCSWYSEWGYEFKSGSYALTRDVYQCAVNTLSAIPLSEFLFQGRKPRTQLHSTIGFYQSLSCSELVTVRDLFSFLLQMISENRSKPPTTKPSDVLCAWTVSDVERVQQAMVKILKAAGGQRANWVTRWALKRSVCKTASPQLIDYCLKHFGGVLVDDGSRVVCSRCNPGSNDFEYR
;
A
#
# COMPACT_ATOMS: atom_id res chain seq x y z
N MET A 1 5.34 27.61 2.96
CA MET A 1 6.81 27.75 2.87
C MET A 1 7.32 28.93 3.71
N ASP A 2 6.43 29.84 4.12
CA ASP A 2 6.73 31.15 4.70
C ASP A 2 7.69 31.21 5.90
N PHE A 3 7.79 30.15 6.71
CA PHE A 3 8.74 30.14 7.82
C PHE A 3 10.18 30.10 7.33
N TRP A 4 10.50 29.20 6.39
CA TRP A 4 11.84 29.03 5.87
C TRP A 4 12.26 30.25 5.03
N ASP A 5 11.33 30.83 4.27
CA ASP A 5 11.58 32.02 3.47
C ASP A 5 11.88 33.24 4.36
N ARG A 6 11.12 33.41 5.45
CA ARG A 6 11.37 34.46 6.46
C ARG A 6 12.70 34.26 7.18
N LEU A 7 13.03 33.03 7.56
CA LEU A 7 14.29 32.69 8.18
C LEU A 7 15.47 33.00 7.25
N CYS A 8 15.42 32.56 5.99
CA CYS A 8 16.46 32.79 5.00
C CYS A 8 16.64 34.29 4.71
N SER A 9 15.53 35.05 4.66
CA SER A 9 15.56 36.49 4.48
C SER A 9 16.21 37.21 5.67
N SER A 10 15.83 36.83 6.89
CA SER A 10 16.41 37.39 8.12
C SER A 10 17.91 37.11 8.24
N LEU A 11 18.34 35.92 7.81
CA LEU A 11 19.74 35.50 7.79
C LEU A 11 20.51 35.98 6.55
N ALA A 12 19.89 36.74 5.64
CA ALA A 12 20.46 37.19 4.38
C ALA A 12 21.12 36.06 3.54
N VAL A 13 20.50 34.88 3.54
CA VAL A 13 21.07 33.68 2.90
C VAL A 13 20.91 33.76 1.38
N ARG A 14 22.03 33.64 0.65
CA ARG A 14 22.04 33.66 -0.83
C ARG A 14 21.69 32.31 -1.47
N LYS A 15 22.00 31.20 -0.80
CA LYS A 15 21.75 29.84 -1.32
C LYS A 15 21.60 28.84 -0.18
N VAL A 16 20.55 28.03 -0.24
CA VAL A 16 20.30 26.93 0.70
C VAL A 16 20.50 25.61 -0.05
N SER A 17 21.04 24.61 0.63
CA SER A 17 21.10 23.23 0.12
C SER A 17 20.73 22.27 1.23
N VAL A 18 20.05 21.19 0.85
CA VAL A 18 19.66 20.10 1.74
C VAL A 18 20.31 18.81 1.27
N MET A 19 20.60 17.92 2.22
CA MET A 19 20.97 16.55 1.89
C MET A 19 19.71 15.71 1.74
N ASP A 20 19.61 14.95 0.66
CA ASP A 20 18.48 14.09 0.40
C ASP A 20 18.59 12.78 1.21
N VAL A 21 18.16 12.85 2.47
CA VAL A 21 18.20 11.75 3.45
C VAL A 21 16.80 11.29 3.87
N SER A 22 15.76 11.71 3.14
CA SER A 22 14.38 11.37 3.47
C SER A 22 14.10 9.89 3.26
N ARG A 23 13.61 9.22 4.31
CA ARG A 23 13.26 7.79 4.29
C ARG A 23 11.91 7.57 4.95
N LYS A 24 11.15 6.59 4.45
CA LYS A 24 9.91 6.15 5.07
C LYS A 24 9.73 4.64 4.94
N TYR A 25 9.47 3.97 6.06
CA TYR A 25 9.36 2.50 6.12
C TYR A 25 10.55 1.78 5.45
N GLY A 26 11.76 2.31 5.64
CA GLY A 26 12.98 1.77 5.03
C GLY A 26 13.18 2.11 3.54
N MET A 27 12.22 2.76 2.88
CA MET A 27 12.33 3.21 1.50
C MET A 27 12.95 4.61 1.42
N ASP A 28 14.01 4.76 0.63
CA ASP A 28 14.63 6.05 0.33
C ASP A 28 13.75 6.83 -0.66
N TYR A 29 13.31 8.02 -0.29
CA TYR A 29 12.46 8.83 -1.15
C TYR A 29 13.18 9.29 -2.42
N ARG A 30 14.48 9.55 -2.36
CA ARG A 30 15.31 9.87 -3.54
C ARG A 30 15.24 8.81 -4.64
N LEU A 31 15.12 7.53 -4.28
CA LEU A 31 15.03 6.43 -5.24
C LEU A 31 13.60 6.33 -5.79
N LEU A 32 12.62 6.40 -4.90
CA LEU A 32 11.21 6.30 -5.25
C LEU A 32 10.78 7.46 -6.18
N TYR A 33 11.14 8.69 -5.83
CA TYR A 33 10.86 9.88 -6.62
C TYR A 33 11.72 9.94 -7.87
N GLY A 34 12.98 9.50 -7.79
CA GLY A 34 13.84 9.39 -8.96
C GLY A 34 13.18 8.49 -10.02
N ILE A 35 12.78 7.28 -9.64
CA ILE A 35 12.18 6.31 -10.56
C ILE A 35 10.85 6.82 -11.14
N THR A 36 9.98 7.39 -10.30
CA THR A 36 8.59 7.72 -10.69
C THR A 36 8.44 9.09 -11.33
N LYS A 37 9.14 10.11 -10.82
CA LYS A 37 9.04 11.50 -11.26
C LYS A 37 10.30 12.02 -11.98
N GLY A 38 11.39 11.25 -11.98
CA GLY A 38 12.65 11.67 -12.59
C GLY A 38 13.44 12.69 -11.75
N CYS A 39 13.00 13.00 -10.53
CA CYS A 39 13.55 14.05 -9.69
C CYS A 39 13.63 13.63 -8.21
N SER A 40 14.22 14.45 -7.35
CA SER A 40 14.22 14.18 -5.91
C SER A 40 12.87 14.51 -5.29
N TRP A 41 12.61 14.00 -4.09
CA TRP A 41 11.44 14.41 -3.30
C TRP A 41 11.41 15.93 -3.07
N TYR A 42 12.57 16.52 -2.80
CA TYR A 42 12.71 17.95 -2.53
C TYR A 42 12.45 18.82 -3.76
N SER A 43 12.44 18.27 -4.98
CA SER A 43 12.08 19.02 -6.18
C SER A 43 10.63 19.49 -6.17
N GLU A 44 9.73 18.84 -5.44
CA GLU A 44 8.38 19.37 -5.20
C GLU A 44 8.38 20.70 -4.42
N TRP A 45 9.49 21.01 -3.75
CA TRP A 45 9.68 22.17 -2.90
C TRP A 45 10.61 23.20 -3.55
N GLY A 46 10.88 23.05 -4.86
CA GLY A 46 11.75 23.94 -5.63
C GLY A 46 13.25 23.67 -5.49
N TYR A 47 13.66 22.58 -4.84
CA TYR A 47 15.07 22.20 -4.77
C TYR A 47 15.53 21.49 -6.04
N GLU A 48 16.71 21.88 -6.52
CA GLU A 48 17.34 21.31 -7.71
C GLU A 48 18.65 20.59 -7.38
N PHE A 49 19.09 19.75 -8.32
CA PHE A 49 20.40 19.12 -8.23
C PHE A 49 21.50 20.19 -8.27
N LYS A 50 22.28 20.30 -7.20
CA LYS A 50 23.39 21.26 -7.09
C LYS A 50 24.75 20.59 -7.29
N SER A 51 25.06 19.61 -6.45
CA SER A 51 26.35 18.90 -6.47
C SER A 51 26.12 17.48 -6.02
N GLY A 52 26.56 16.51 -6.82
CA GLY A 52 26.56 15.11 -6.43
C GLY A 52 27.72 14.80 -5.49
N SER A 53 27.60 13.70 -4.73
CA SER A 53 28.73 13.13 -4.02
C SER A 53 29.69 12.46 -5.01
N TYR A 54 30.99 12.44 -4.70
CA TYR A 54 32.00 11.68 -5.48
C TYR A 54 31.98 11.92 -7.00
N ALA A 55 31.96 13.18 -7.44
CA ALA A 55 31.95 13.56 -8.86
C ALA A 55 30.72 13.10 -9.67
N LEU A 56 29.61 12.72 -9.00
CA LEU A 56 28.33 12.54 -9.69
C LEU A 56 27.89 13.85 -10.34
N THR A 57 27.85 13.86 -11.66
CA THR A 57 27.28 14.95 -12.44
C THR A 57 25.77 14.79 -12.57
N ARG A 58 25.08 15.89 -12.89
CA ARG A 58 23.63 15.87 -13.16
C ARG A 58 23.27 14.88 -14.26
N ASP A 59 24.08 14.83 -15.32
CA ASP A 59 23.82 13.98 -16.49
C ASP A 59 23.96 12.49 -16.13
N VAL A 60 24.99 12.13 -15.35
CA VAL A 60 25.18 10.75 -14.88
C VAL A 60 24.03 10.35 -13.95
N TYR A 61 23.61 11.24 -13.06
CA TYR A 61 22.44 11.00 -12.19
C TYR A 61 21.17 10.79 -13.02
N GLN A 62 20.89 11.67 -13.99
CA GLN A 62 19.70 11.58 -14.83
C GLN A 62 19.72 10.31 -15.69
N CYS A 63 20.88 9.95 -16.23
CA CYS A 63 21.07 8.72 -16.99
C CYS A 63 20.79 7.48 -16.12
N ALA A 64 21.31 7.44 -14.90
CA ALA A 64 21.04 6.35 -13.96
C ALA A 64 19.55 6.24 -13.62
N VAL A 65 18.89 7.37 -13.33
CA VAL A 65 17.45 7.42 -13.07
C VAL A 65 16.65 6.90 -14.26
N ASN A 66 16.95 7.39 -15.46
CA ASN A 66 16.27 6.97 -16.69
C ASN A 66 16.46 5.47 -16.92
N THR A 67 17.69 4.98 -16.77
CA THR A 67 18.03 3.56 -16.93
C THR A 67 17.25 2.68 -15.97
N LEU A 68 17.29 2.98 -14.66
CA LEU A 68 16.58 2.21 -13.64
C LEU A 68 15.06 2.24 -13.84
N SER A 69 14.54 3.40 -14.22
CA SER A 69 13.10 3.59 -14.42
C SER A 69 12.57 2.86 -15.64
N ALA A 70 13.39 2.71 -16.69
CA ALA A 70 13.03 2.07 -17.95
C ALA A 70 13.24 0.55 -17.96
N ILE A 71 13.74 -0.05 -16.86
CA ILE A 71 13.92 -1.51 -16.78
C ILE A 71 12.55 -2.18 -17.01
N PRO A 72 12.42 -3.07 -18.00
CA PRO A 72 11.20 -3.83 -18.21
C PRO A 72 10.90 -4.75 -17.04
N LEU A 73 9.63 -4.87 -16.65
CA LEU A 73 9.22 -5.78 -15.58
C LEU A 73 9.49 -7.24 -15.94
N SER A 74 9.52 -7.56 -17.24
CA SER A 74 9.88 -8.89 -17.77
C SER A 74 11.26 -9.36 -17.30
N GLU A 75 12.21 -8.45 -17.09
CA GLU A 75 13.55 -8.78 -16.58
C GLU A 75 13.50 -9.38 -15.17
N PHE A 76 12.52 -8.95 -14.36
CA PHE A 76 12.32 -9.54 -13.02
C PHE A 76 11.53 -10.84 -13.09
N LEU A 77 10.72 -11.03 -14.14
CA LEU A 77 9.87 -12.20 -14.32
C LEU A 77 10.60 -13.39 -14.97
N PHE A 78 11.64 -13.12 -15.76
CA PHE A 78 12.40 -14.15 -16.46
C PHE A 78 13.43 -14.80 -15.54
N GLN A 79 13.17 -16.04 -15.08
CA GLN A 79 14.14 -16.80 -14.29
C GLN A 79 14.37 -18.25 -14.77
N GLY A 80 13.99 -18.57 -16.01
CA GLY A 80 14.14 -19.91 -16.56
C GLY A 80 13.36 -20.96 -15.74
N ARG A 81 14.02 -22.04 -15.28
CA ARG A 81 13.40 -23.13 -14.50
C ARG A 81 13.44 -22.92 -12.97
N LYS A 82 13.47 -21.68 -12.49
CA LYS A 82 13.48 -21.41 -11.04
C LYS A 82 12.07 -21.24 -10.46
N PRO A 83 11.83 -21.62 -9.19
CA PRO A 83 10.55 -21.39 -8.52
C PRO A 83 10.19 -19.90 -8.46
N ARG A 84 8.89 -19.60 -8.55
CA ARG A 84 8.35 -18.24 -8.45
C ARG A 84 8.64 -17.65 -7.07
N THR A 85 9.38 -16.55 -7.02
CA THR A 85 9.67 -15.82 -5.76
C THR A 85 8.52 -14.88 -5.35
N GLN A 86 8.53 -14.42 -4.10
CA GLN A 86 7.56 -13.43 -3.60
C GLN A 86 7.49 -12.16 -4.44
N LEU A 87 8.63 -11.74 -5.03
CA LEU A 87 8.69 -10.58 -5.91
C LEU A 87 7.80 -10.76 -7.14
N HIS A 88 7.88 -11.92 -7.80
CA HIS A 88 7.05 -12.23 -8.98
C HIS A 88 5.57 -12.28 -8.65
N SER A 89 5.22 -12.83 -7.49
CA SER A 89 3.83 -12.86 -7.02
C SER A 89 3.32 -11.45 -6.75
N THR A 90 4.15 -10.60 -6.17
CA THR A 90 3.82 -9.20 -5.90
C THR A 90 3.65 -8.40 -7.20
N ILE A 91 4.57 -8.52 -8.15
CA ILE A 91 4.47 -7.85 -9.46
C ILE A 91 3.20 -8.31 -10.20
N GLY A 92 2.99 -9.62 -10.30
CA GLY A 92 1.81 -10.17 -10.97
C GLY A 92 0.49 -9.76 -10.32
N PHE A 93 0.46 -9.64 -8.98
CA PHE A 93 -0.71 -9.15 -8.26
C PHE A 93 -1.05 -7.71 -8.68
N TYR A 94 -0.08 -6.80 -8.67
CA TYR A 94 -0.34 -5.41 -9.05
C TYR A 94 -0.63 -5.23 -10.54
N GLN A 95 -0.01 -6.03 -11.41
CA GLN A 95 -0.36 -6.09 -12.83
C GLN A 95 -1.81 -6.56 -13.05
N SER A 96 -2.31 -7.48 -12.22
CA SER A 96 -3.71 -7.91 -12.29
C SER A 96 -4.72 -6.87 -11.78
N LEU A 97 -4.25 -5.90 -10.99
CA LEU A 97 -5.08 -4.82 -10.46
C LEU A 97 -5.08 -3.58 -11.36
N SER A 98 -4.07 -3.41 -12.21
CA SER A 98 -3.97 -2.28 -13.11
C SER A 98 -4.89 -2.46 -14.32
N CYS A 99 -5.67 -1.43 -14.66
CA CYS A 99 -6.45 -1.40 -15.90
C CYS A 99 -5.57 -1.10 -17.14
N SER A 100 -4.35 -0.62 -16.92
CA SER A 100 -3.34 -0.32 -17.94
C SER A 100 -2.19 -1.31 -17.84
N GLU A 101 -1.51 -1.56 -18.96
CA GLU A 101 -0.33 -2.42 -18.98
C GLU A 101 0.83 -1.76 -18.21
N LEU A 102 1.35 -2.48 -17.21
CA LEU A 102 2.57 -2.06 -16.49
C LEU A 102 3.76 -2.75 -17.14
N VAL A 103 4.56 -1.98 -17.89
CA VAL A 103 5.67 -2.51 -18.68
C VAL A 103 7.00 -2.31 -17.95
N THR A 104 7.20 -1.17 -17.30
CA THR A 104 8.49 -0.77 -16.69
C THR A 104 8.41 -0.67 -15.16
N VAL A 105 9.59 -0.60 -14.53
CA VAL A 105 9.70 -0.28 -13.10
C VAL A 105 8.99 1.05 -12.78
N ARG A 106 9.15 2.07 -13.64
CA ARG A 106 8.45 3.35 -13.47
C ARG A 106 6.95 3.15 -13.40
N ASP A 107 6.37 2.38 -14.30
CA ASP A 107 4.92 2.18 -14.38
C ASP A 107 4.39 1.51 -13.10
N LEU A 108 5.06 0.44 -12.65
CA LEU A 108 4.68 -0.26 -11.43
C LEU A 108 4.73 0.65 -10.20
N PHE A 109 5.84 1.36 -9.99
CA PHE A 109 5.96 2.22 -8.81
C PHE A 109 5.02 3.44 -8.88
N SER A 110 4.76 3.98 -10.07
CA SER A 110 3.81 5.08 -10.26
C SER A 110 2.39 4.62 -9.94
N PHE A 111 1.99 3.43 -10.41
CA PHE A 111 0.70 2.81 -10.09
C PHE A 111 0.54 2.58 -8.59
N LEU A 112 1.56 2.03 -7.92
CA LEU A 112 1.55 1.83 -6.47
C LEU A 112 1.39 3.14 -5.69
N LEU A 113 2.12 4.19 -6.08
CA LEU A 113 2.00 5.51 -5.45
C LEU A 113 0.61 6.10 -5.64
N GLN A 114 0.04 5.96 -6.85
CA GLN A 114 -1.32 6.38 -7.13
C GLN A 114 -2.31 5.66 -6.22
N MET A 115 -2.27 4.32 -6.14
CA MET A 115 -3.13 3.55 -5.23
C MET A 115 -2.98 3.98 -3.76
N ILE A 116 -1.77 4.29 -3.30
CA ILE A 116 -1.53 4.76 -1.93
C ILE A 116 -2.16 6.13 -1.72
N SER A 117 -2.06 7.03 -2.71
CA SER A 117 -2.67 8.36 -2.63
C SER A 117 -4.19 8.27 -2.62
N GLU A 118 -4.80 7.46 -3.48
CA GLU A 118 -6.25 7.24 -3.54
C GLU A 118 -6.79 6.65 -2.24
N ASN A 119 -6.05 5.73 -1.60
CA ASN A 119 -6.43 5.20 -0.29
C ASN A 119 -6.29 6.21 0.84
N ARG A 120 -5.40 7.22 0.71
CA ARG A 120 -5.24 8.31 1.69
C ARG A 120 -6.28 9.42 1.49
N SER A 121 -6.70 9.64 0.25
CA SER A 121 -7.67 10.69 -0.12
C SER A 121 -9.13 10.29 0.11
N LYS A 122 -9.41 9.01 0.36
CA LYS A 122 -10.75 8.58 0.80
C LYS A 122 -10.99 9.06 2.24
N PRO A 123 -11.94 9.97 2.49
CA PRO A 123 -12.37 10.23 3.86
C PRO A 123 -12.91 8.93 4.47
N PRO A 124 -12.86 8.74 5.81
CA PRO A 124 -13.38 7.54 6.48
C PRO A 124 -14.90 7.32 6.33
N THR A 125 -15.58 8.09 5.49
CA THR A 125 -17.02 8.06 5.29
C THR A 125 -17.36 8.35 3.83
N THR A 126 -17.34 7.33 2.98
CA THR A 126 -18.13 7.39 1.74
C THR A 126 -18.64 6.00 1.43
N LYS A 127 -19.97 5.87 1.44
CA LYS A 127 -20.72 4.69 1.05
C LYS A 127 -20.17 4.15 -0.28
N PRO A 128 -20.03 2.83 -0.46
CA PRO A 128 -19.45 2.26 -1.66
C PRO A 128 -20.27 2.73 -2.88
N SER A 129 -19.62 3.48 -3.77
CA SER A 129 -20.24 3.88 -5.03
C SER A 129 -20.43 2.65 -5.90
N ASP A 130 -21.61 2.59 -6.47
CA ASP A 130 -22.30 1.46 -7.09
C ASP A 130 -21.76 1.11 -8.48
N VAL A 131 -20.45 0.93 -8.64
CA VAL A 131 -19.85 0.68 -9.96
C VAL A 131 -18.80 -0.44 -9.88
N LEU A 132 -19.21 -1.60 -10.41
CA LEU A 132 -18.42 -2.82 -10.71
C LEU A 132 -18.07 -3.76 -9.52
N CYS A 133 -18.98 -3.97 -8.58
CA CYS A 133 -18.85 -5.09 -7.64
C CYS A 133 -19.65 -6.29 -8.15
N ALA A 134 -19.00 -7.45 -8.34
CA ALA A 134 -19.69 -8.72 -8.62
C ALA A 134 -20.62 -9.17 -7.47
N TRP A 135 -20.59 -8.47 -6.34
CA TRP A 135 -21.34 -8.76 -5.12
C TRP A 135 -22.05 -7.51 -4.63
N THR A 136 -23.29 -7.66 -4.17
CA THR A 136 -24.06 -6.58 -3.59
C THR A 136 -23.59 -6.26 -2.18
N VAL A 137 -23.95 -5.09 -1.66
CA VAL A 137 -23.76 -4.73 -0.24
C VAL A 137 -24.36 -5.80 0.68
N SER A 138 -25.52 -6.35 0.30
CA SER A 138 -26.21 -7.42 1.03
C SER A 138 -25.42 -8.73 1.07
N ASP A 139 -24.65 -9.05 0.03
CA ASP A 139 -23.80 -10.24 0.02
C ASP A 139 -22.63 -10.11 0.99
N VAL A 140 -22.03 -8.91 1.07
CA VAL A 140 -20.98 -8.60 2.03
C VAL A 140 -21.53 -8.66 3.46
N GLU A 141 -22.67 -8.03 3.72
CA GLU A 141 -23.34 -8.04 5.03
C GLU A 141 -23.67 -9.45 5.48
N ARG A 142 -24.21 -10.30 4.59
CA ARG A 142 -24.53 -11.71 4.90
C ARG A 142 -23.30 -12.49 5.37
N VAL A 143 -22.18 -12.33 4.67
CA VAL A 143 -20.93 -13.04 5.01
C VAL A 143 -20.32 -12.50 6.30
N GLN A 144 -20.29 -11.18 6.49
CA GLN A 144 -19.80 -10.57 7.72
C GLN A 144 -20.66 -10.96 8.93
N GLN A 145 -21.99 -11.01 8.79
CA GLN A 145 -22.89 -11.50 9.84
C GLN A 145 -22.63 -12.97 10.19
N ALA A 146 -22.34 -13.83 9.20
CA ALA A 146 -21.96 -15.22 9.45
C ALA A 146 -20.65 -15.31 10.25
N MET A 147 -19.64 -14.50 9.88
CA MET A 147 -18.38 -14.40 10.64
C MET A 147 -18.59 -13.91 12.07
N VAL A 148 -19.44 -12.90 12.27
CA VAL A 148 -19.80 -12.38 13.60
C VAL A 148 -20.48 -13.46 14.45
N LYS A 149 -21.39 -14.26 13.89
CA LYS A 149 -22.01 -15.39 14.60
C LYS A 149 -20.95 -16.40 15.06
N ILE A 150 -19.94 -16.65 14.24
CA ILE A 150 -18.83 -17.56 14.56
C ILE A 150 -17.95 -16.98 15.67
N LEU A 151 -17.63 -15.68 15.64
CA LEU A 151 -16.91 -15.02 16.73
C LEU A 151 -17.70 -15.05 18.04
N LYS A 152 -19.01 -14.80 17.99
CA LYS A 152 -19.90 -14.91 19.15
C LYS A 152 -19.90 -16.33 19.74
N ALA A 153 -19.92 -17.36 18.89
CA ALA A 153 -19.86 -18.75 19.33
C ALA A 153 -18.48 -19.15 19.89
N ALA A 154 -17.40 -18.63 19.31
CA ALA A 154 -16.03 -18.91 19.75
C ALA A 154 -15.63 -18.15 21.04
N GLY A 155 -16.32 -17.05 21.34
CA GLY A 155 -15.94 -16.09 22.38
C GLY A 155 -16.28 -16.46 23.82
N GLY A 156 -17.05 -17.53 24.09
CA GLY A 156 -17.47 -18.05 25.41
C GLY A 156 -17.36 -17.11 26.64
N GLN A 157 -16.93 -17.64 27.80
CA GLN A 157 -16.68 -16.83 29.02
C GLN A 157 -15.34 -16.06 28.96
N ARG A 158 -14.46 -16.41 28.01
CA ARG A 158 -13.15 -15.79 27.83
C ARG A 158 -13.00 -15.46 26.35
N ALA A 159 -12.91 -14.18 26.06
CA ALA A 159 -12.97 -13.71 24.69
C ALA A 159 -11.65 -14.01 23.96
N ASN A 160 -11.65 -15.15 23.29
CA ASN A 160 -10.55 -15.71 22.55
C ASN A 160 -10.44 -15.05 21.17
N TRP A 161 -9.21 -14.83 20.74
CA TRP A 161 -8.92 -14.34 19.40
C TRP A 161 -9.01 -15.48 18.40
N VAL A 162 -9.69 -15.25 17.28
CA VAL A 162 -9.86 -16.23 16.19
C VAL A 162 -8.97 -15.83 15.02
N THR A 163 -8.12 -16.75 14.57
CA THR A 163 -7.23 -16.48 13.43
C THR A 163 -8.00 -16.30 12.13
N ARG A 164 -7.45 -15.50 11.21
CA ARG A 164 -8.01 -15.26 9.89
C ARG A 164 -8.23 -16.56 9.13
N TRP A 165 -7.29 -17.49 9.22
CA TRP A 165 -7.43 -18.81 8.60
C TRP A 165 -8.57 -19.63 9.18
N ALA A 166 -8.75 -19.64 10.51
CA ALA A 166 -9.85 -20.36 11.14
C ALA A 166 -11.21 -19.76 10.74
N LEU A 167 -11.31 -18.44 10.71
CA LEU A 167 -12.51 -17.73 10.29
C LEU A 167 -12.82 -17.91 8.79
N LYS A 168 -11.78 -17.91 7.93
CA LYS A 168 -11.92 -18.20 6.50
C LYS A 168 -12.42 -19.62 6.27
N ARG A 169 -11.89 -20.59 7.01
CA ARG A 169 -12.26 -22.00 6.90
C ARG A 169 -13.69 -22.27 7.35
N SER A 170 -14.18 -21.54 8.35
CA SER A 170 -15.54 -21.74 8.89
C SER A 170 -16.63 -21.17 7.98
N VAL A 171 -16.32 -20.17 7.14
CA VAL A 171 -17.27 -19.57 6.18
C VAL A 171 -17.03 -19.99 4.72
N CYS A 172 -16.15 -20.96 4.47
CA CYS A 172 -15.75 -21.36 3.10
C CYS A 172 -16.90 -21.90 2.24
N LYS A 173 -18.00 -22.36 2.88
CA LYS A 173 -19.23 -22.84 2.20
C LYS A 173 -20.29 -21.75 2.03
N THR A 174 -20.10 -20.57 2.63
CA THR A 174 -21.12 -19.51 2.68
C THR A 174 -21.04 -18.58 1.46
N ALA A 175 -19.87 -18.46 0.85
CA ALA A 175 -19.62 -17.52 -0.24
C ALA A 175 -18.42 -17.95 -1.10
N SER A 176 -18.21 -17.26 -2.22
CA SER A 176 -17.01 -17.45 -3.03
C SER A 176 -15.74 -17.10 -2.23
N PRO A 177 -14.60 -17.75 -2.50
CA PRO A 177 -13.34 -17.47 -1.80
C PRO A 177 -12.93 -15.99 -1.87
N GLN A 178 -13.23 -15.34 -3.00
CA GLN A 178 -12.90 -13.93 -3.25
C GLN A 178 -13.76 -12.99 -2.39
N LEU A 179 -15.06 -13.27 -2.25
CA LEU A 179 -15.96 -12.50 -1.37
C LEU A 179 -15.56 -12.67 0.10
N ILE A 180 -15.14 -13.87 0.50
CA ILE A 180 -14.64 -14.13 1.87
C ILE A 180 -13.36 -13.36 2.14
N ASP A 181 -12.40 -13.36 1.20
CA ASP A 181 -11.16 -12.60 1.36
C ASP A 181 -11.39 -11.09 1.40
N TYR A 182 -12.32 -10.59 0.58
CA TYR A 182 -12.79 -9.20 0.65
C TYR A 182 -13.40 -8.88 2.02
N CYS A 183 -14.32 -9.71 2.50
CA CYS A 183 -14.96 -9.52 3.80
C CYS A 183 -13.94 -9.48 4.94
N LEU A 184 -12.98 -10.44 4.98
CA LEU A 184 -11.92 -10.49 6.00
C LEU A 184 -11.02 -9.25 6.00
N LYS A 185 -10.70 -8.72 4.81
CA LYS A 185 -9.90 -7.51 4.66
C LYS A 185 -10.58 -6.28 5.27
N HIS A 186 -11.91 -6.21 5.18
CA HIS A 186 -12.73 -5.10 5.66
C HIS A 186 -13.49 -5.42 6.96
N PHE A 187 -13.11 -6.49 7.67
CA PHE A 187 -13.86 -6.98 8.83
C PHE A 187 -13.51 -6.25 10.14
N GLY A 188 -12.29 -5.74 10.27
CA GLY A 188 -11.90 -4.95 11.44
C GLY A 188 -12.66 -3.63 11.48
N GLY A 189 -13.28 -3.31 12.62
CA GLY A 189 -14.10 -2.10 12.77
C GLY A 189 -15.58 -2.29 12.42
N VAL A 190 -16.01 -3.49 12.01
CA VAL A 190 -17.43 -3.78 11.75
C VAL A 190 -18.22 -3.74 13.06
N LEU A 191 -19.31 -2.99 13.07
CA LEU A 191 -20.24 -2.93 14.20
C LEU A 191 -21.04 -4.23 14.28
N VAL A 192 -21.17 -4.74 15.51
CA VAL A 192 -21.95 -5.92 15.86
C VAL A 192 -23.20 -5.46 16.59
N ASP A 193 -24.37 -5.86 16.10
CA ASP A 193 -25.68 -5.51 16.68
C ASP A 193 -25.99 -4.00 16.59
N ASP A 194 -26.88 -3.48 17.45
CA ASP A 194 -27.30 -2.07 17.60
C ASP A 194 -26.16 -1.06 17.94
N GLY A 195 -24.92 -1.35 17.55
CA GLY A 195 -23.77 -0.45 17.69
C GLY A 195 -22.98 -0.57 19.00
N SER A 196 -23.28 -1.57 19.84
CA SER A 196 -22.67 -1.72 21.17
C SER A 196 -21.29 -2.39 21.18
N ARG A 197 -20.95 -3.16 20.14
CA ARG A 197 -19.68 -3.90 20.04
C ARG A 197 -19.07 -3.73 18.65
N VAL A 198 -17.75 -3.68 18.60
CA VAL A 198 -16.99 -3.54 17.34
C VAL A 198 -16.06 -4.75 17.21
N VAL A 199 -15.95 -5.31 16.02
CA VAL A 199 -14.97 -6.36 15.72
C VAL A 199 -13.56 -5.77 15.81
N CYS A 200 -12.78 -6.28 16.75
CA CYS A 200 -11.38 -5.93 16.91
C CYS A 200 -10.52 -6.80 16.00
N SER A 201 -9.53 -6.20 15.34
CA SER A 201 -8.53 -6.94 14.56
C SER A 201 -7.13 -6.62 15.05
N ARG A 202 -6.25 -7.64 15.12
CA ARG A 202 -4.83 -7.46 15.43
C ARG A 202 -3.96 -8.37 14.56
N CYS A 203 -2.68 -8.04 14.44
CA CYS A 203 -1.68 -8.98 13.93
C CYS A 203 -1.00 -9.66 15.12
N ASN A 204 -0.98 -11.00 15.16
CA ASN A 204 -0.29 -11.74 16.20
C ASN A 204 1.23 -11.77 15.91
N PRO A 205 2.08 -11.24 16.80
CA PRO A 205 3.52 -11.16 16.54
C PRO A 205 4.22 -12.52 16.48
N GLY A 206 3.64 -13.58 17.05
CA GLY A 206 4.22 -14.92 17.05
C GLY A 206 3.91 -15.74 15.79
N SER A 207 2.71 -15.60 15.23
CA SER A 207 2.28 -16.33 14.02
C SER A 207 2.30 -15.47 12.75
N ASN A 208 2.47 -14.16 12.88
CA ASN A 208 2.35 -13.16 11.82
C ASN A 208 1.01 -13.25 11.06
N ASP A 209 -0.04 -13.73 11.73
CA ASP A 209 -1.39 -13.87 11.18
C ASP A 209 -2.35 -12.85 11.79
N PHE A 210 -3.37 -12.48 11.03
CA PHE A 210 -4.42 -11.60 11.51
C PHE A 210 -5.40 -12.38 12.40
N GLU A 211 -5.82 -11.78 13.49
CA GLU A 211 -6.80 -12.34 14.41
C GLU A 211 -7.95 -11.36 14.67
N TYR A 212 -9.13 -11.90 14.91
CA TYR A 212 -10.37 -11.16 15.13
C TYR A 212 -11.03 -11.54 16.45
N ARG A 213 -11.74 -10.60 17.07
CA ARG A 213 -12.49 -10.78 18.31
C ARG A 213 -13.71 -9.86 18.36
#